data_AF-A0A4R8C5F6-F1
#
_entry.id   AF-A0A4R8C5F6-F1
#
_cell.length_a   1.000
_cell.length_b   1.000
_cell.length_c   1.000
_cell.angle_alpha   90.00
_cell.angle_beta   90.00
_cell.angle_gamma   90.00
#
_symmetry.space_group_name_H-M   'P 1'
#
loop_
_entity.id
_entity.type
_entity.pdbx_description
1 polymer ?
#
loop_
_entity_poly.entity_id
_entity_poly.type
_entity_poly.pdbx_seq_one_letter_code
_entity_poly.pdbx_strand_id
1 'polypeptide(L)' 'MTDASETDRLVNTDVSVLTPTELKAHLAAVEQRMKDLLRTERDLLEANAEALADQPALQARLTQLRTKPLD' A
#
# COMPACT_ATOMS: atom_id res chain seq x y z
N MET A 1 5.11 -4.31 -16.48
CA MET A 1 3.73 -3.78 -16.46
C MET A 1 3.66 -2.83 -15.27
N THR A 2 3.16 -1.61 -15.45
CA THR A 2 3.28 -0.54 -14.46
C THR A 2 2.37 -0.77 -13.24
N ASP A 3 2.89 -0.39 -12.09
CA ASP A 3 2.27 -0.48 -10.76
C ASP A 3 0.85 0.13 -10.67
N ALA A 4 0.57 1.15 -11.51
CA ALA A 4 -0.73 1.77 -11.64
C ALA A 4 -1.78 0.84 -12.28
N SER A 5 -1.37 -0.02 -13.22
CA SER A 5 -2.26 -0.95 -13.92
C SER A 5 -2.77 -2.07 -13.01
N GLU A 6 -2.01 -2.44 -11.98
CA GLU A 6 -2.40 -3.48 -11.03
C GLU A 6 -3.36 -2.95 -9.97
N THR A 7 -3.08 -1.77 -9.42
CA THR A 7 -4.01 -1.08 -8.51
C THR A 7 -5.36 -0.84 -9.17
N ASP A 8 -5.36 -0.35 -10.41
CA ASP A 8 -6.59 -0.08 -11.15
C ASP A 8 -7.41 -1.36 -11.40
N ARG A 9 -6.74 -2.46 -11.76
CA ARG A 9 -7.38 -3.77 -11.89
C ARG A 9 -8.00 -4.25 -10.57
N LEU A 10 -7.27 -4.10 -9.45
CA LEU A 10 -7.76 -4.56 -8.13
C LEU A 10 -8.96 -3.76 -7.67
N VAL A 11 -8.95 -2.44 -7.85
CA VAL A 11 -10.06 -1.56 -7.43
C VAL A 11 -11.31 -1.75 -8.29
N ASN A 12 -11.14 -1.99 -9.59
CA ASN A 12 -12.26 -2.11 -10.52
C ASN A 12 -12.78 -3.55 -10.70
N THR A 13 -12.26 -4.52 -9.94
CA THR A 13 -12.78 -5.89 -9.99
C THR A 13 -14.17 -5.93 -9.36
N ASP A 14 -15.17 -6.40 -10.12
CA ASP A 14 -16.49 -6.70 -9.57
C ASP A 14 -16.40 -7.95 -8.67
N VAL A 15 -16.43 -7.74 -7.37
CA VAL A 15 -16.32 -8.82 -6.38
C VAL A 15 -17.60 -9.67 -6.26
N SER A 16 -18.73 -9.20 -6.79
CA SER A 16 -20.03 -9.89 -6.67
C SER A 16 -20.13 -11.14 -7.54
N VAL A 17 -19.31 -11.20 -8.60
CA VAL A 17 -19.27 -12.33 -9.55
C VAL A 17 -18.20 -13.37 -9.19
N LEU A 18 -17.38 -13.11 -8.17
CA LEU A 18 -16.30 -14.01 -7.77
C LEU A 18 -16.83 -15.19 -6.97
N THR A 19 -16.33 -16.39 -7.28
CA THR A 19 -16.52 -17.54 -6.39
C THR A 19 -15.82 -17.29 -5.04
N PRO A 20 -16.19 -18.03 -3.97
CA PRO A 20 -15.54 -17.86 -2.66
C PRO A 20 -14.00 -18.02 -2.71
N THR A 21 -13.49 -18.91 -3.56
CA THR A 21 -12.04 -19.11 -3.72
C THR A 21 -11.39 -17.92 -4.44
N GLU A 22 -12.01 -17.41 -5.50
CA GLU A 22 -11.52 -16.23 -6.23
C GLU A 22 -11.58 -14.97 -5.36
N LEU A 23 -12.64 -14.80 -4.57
CA LEU A 23 -12.76 -13.70 -3.62
C LEU A 23 -11.63 -13.74 -2.59
N LYS A 24 -11.31 -14.92 -2.04
CA LYS A 24 -10.19 -15.07 -1.11
C LYS A 24 -8.85 -14.72 -1.76
N ALA A 25 -8.61 -15.16 -3.00
CA ALA A 25 -7.40 -14.83 -3.73
C ALA A 25 -7.32 -13.31 -4.05
N HIS A 26 -8.44 -12.71 -4.42
CA HIS A 26 -8.54 -11.28 -4.66
C HIS A 26 -8.25 -10.46 -3.41
N LEU A 27 -8.83 -10.82 -2.26
CA LEU A 27 -8.54 -10.17 -0.97
C LEU A 27 -7.07 -10.26 -0.59
N ALA A 28 -6.43 -11.41 -0.80
CA ALA A 28 -4.99 -11.57 -0.56
C ALA A 28 -4.14 -10.68 -1.48
N ALA A 29 -4.53 -10.55 -2.76
CA ALA A 29 -3.86 -9.67 -3.70
C ALA A 29 -4.02 -8.19 -3.33
N VAL A 30 -5.23 -7.78 -2.90
CA VAL A 30 -5.49 -6.43 -2.39
C VAL A 30 -4.65 -6.15 -1.14
N GLU A 31 -4.62 -7.07 -0.17
CA GLU A 31 -3.83 -6.91 1.05
C GLU A 31 -2.34 -6.75 0.72
N GLN A 32 -1.81 -7.60 -0.16
CA GLN A 32 -0.41 -7.52 -0.56
C GLN A 32 -0.10 -6.21 -1.26
N ARG A 33 -0.95 -5.78 -2.20
CA ARG A 33 -0.79 -4.51 -2.90
C ARG A 33 -0.81 -3.32 -1.94
N MET A 34 -1.69 -3.34 -0.95
CA MET A 34 -1.73 -2.31 0.10
C MET A 34 -0.43 -2.28 0.90
N LYS A 35 0.12 -3.43 1.27
CA LYS A 35 1.42 -3.50 1.95
C LYS A 35 2.54 -2.94 1.07
N ASP A 36 2.58 -3.28 -0.21
CA ASP A 36 3.59 -2.77 -1.15
C ASP A 36 3.54 -1.23 -1.28
N LEU A 37 2.34 -0.66 -1.36
CA LEU A 37 2.14 0.79 -1.40
C LEU A 37 2.60 1.46 -0.10
N LEU A 38 2.28 0.88 1.06
CA LEU A 38 2.71 1.40 2.36
C LEU A 38 4.23 1.27 2.56
N ARG A 39 4.87 0.22 2.03
CA ARG A 39 6.33 0.10 2.01
C ARG A 39 6.94 1.18 1.13
N THR A 40 6.39 1.38 -0.06
CA THR A 40 6.85 2.44 -0.97
C THR A 40 6.73 3.82 -0.33
N GLU A 41 5.61 4.12 0.34
CA GLU A 41 5.43 5.37 1.09
C GLU A 41 6.49 5.52 2.20
N ARG A 42 6.72 4.46 2.99
CA ARG A 42 7.76 4.46 4.03
C ARG A 42 9.12 4.74 3.44
N ASP A 43 9.52 3.99 2.41
CA ASP A 43 10.85 4.07 1.82
C ASP A 43 11.09 5.46 1.19
N LEU A 44 10.06 6.07 0.57
CA LEU A 44 10.11 7.45 0.07
C LEU A 44 10.30 8.48 1.20
N LEU A 45 9.60 8.31 2.32
CA LEU A 45 9.75 9.18 3.48
C LEU A 45 11.13 9.00 4.15
N GLU A 46 11.62 7.77 4.25
CA GLU A 46 12.95 7.46 4.82
C GLU A 46 14.08 8.02 3.97
N ALA A 47 13.95 7.97 2.64
CA ALA A 47 14.92 8.51 1.72
C ALA A 47 14.96 10.05 1.68
N ASN A 48 13.92 10.73 2.19
CA ASN A 48 13.77 12.18 2.07
C ASN A 48 13.74 12.89 3.44
N ALA A 49 14.86 12.83 4.16
CA ALA A 49 15.01 13.44 5.48
C ALA A 49 14.82 14.97 5.47
N GLU A 50 15.16 15.65 4.36
CA GLU A 50 14.98 17.10 4.21
C GLU A 50 13.49 17.47 4.18
N ALA A 51 12.65 16.72 3.45
CA ALA A 51 11.21 16.94 3.43
C ALA A 51 10.55 16.68 4.80
N LEU A 52 11.15 15.82 5.64
CA LEU A 52 10.65 15.53 6.98
C LEU A 52 10.97 16.63 8.00
N ALA A 53 12.10 17.33 7.83
CA ALA A 53 12.59 18.31 8.81
C ALA A 53 11.58 19.44 9.07
N ASP A 54 10.88 19.89 8.03
CA ASP A 54 9.92 20.98 8.10
C ASP A 54 8.46 20.52 8.11
N GLN A 55 8.21 19.20 8.06
CA GLN A 55 6.86 18.63 8.03
C GLN A 55 6.64 17.58 9.13
N PRO A 56 6.27 18.00 10.37
CA PRO A 56 6.05 17.08 11.48
C PRO A 56 4.92 16.06 11.20
N ALA A 57 3.97 16.40 10.33
CA ALA A 57 2.93 15.46 9.90
C ALA A 57 3.51 14.28 9.10
N LEU A 58 4.47 14.53 8.21
CA LEU A 58 5.17 13.46 7.47
C LEU A 58 6.05 12.63 8.40
N GLN A 59 6.67 13.26 9.41
CA GLN A 59 7.45 12.54 10.40
C GLN A 59 6.58 11.64 11.30
N ALA A 60 5.39 12.12 11.68
CA ALA A 60 4.39 11.30 12.38
C ALA A 60 3.90 10.14 11.51
N ARG A 61 3.68 10.39 10.21
CA ARG A 61 3.30 9.36 9.24
C ARG A 61 4.38 8.29 9.09
N LEU A 62 5.64 8.67 8.94
CA LEU A 62 6.76 7.74 8.90
C LEU A 62 6.84 6.90 10.19
N THR A 63 6.67 7.55 11.35
CA THR A 63 6.64 6.85 12.65
C THR A 63 5.52 5.82 12.70
N GLN A 64 4.33 6.15 12.19
CA GLN A 64 3.21 5.22 12.08
C GLN A 64 3.50 4.06 11.11
N LEU A 65 4.12 4.33 9.96
CA LEU A 65 4.44 3.29 8.98
C LEU A 65 5.46 2.28 9.54
N ARG A 66 6.41 2.74 10.37
CA ARG A 66 7.40 1.88 11.04
C ARG A 66 6.82 0.90 12.05
N THR A 67 5.62 1.15 12.59
CA THR A 67 4.98 0.24 13.54
C THR A 67 4.05 -0.77 12.88
N LYS A 68 3.82 -0.67 11.55
CA LYS A 68 2.93 -1.58 10.83
C LYS A 68 3.68 -2.86 10.42
N PRO A 69 3.04 -4.04 10.55
CA PRO A 69 3.54 -5.25 9.94
C PRO A 69 3.30 -5.16 8.42
N LEU A 70 4.34 -4.76 7.70
CA LEU A 70 4.31 -4.67 6.24
C LEU A 70 4.97 -5.88 5.58
N ASP A 71 5.55 -6.80 6.35
CA ASP A 71 6.20 -8.03 5.87
C ASP A 71 5.20 -9.18 5.66
#